data_AF-L0J7T6-F1
#
_entry.id   AF-L0J7T6-F1
#
_cell.length_a   1.000
_cell.length_b   1.000
_cell.length_c   1.000
_cell.angle_alpha   90.00
_cell.angle_beta   90.00
_cell.angle_gamma   90.00
#
_symmetry.space_group_name_H-M   'P 1'
#
loop_
_entity.id
_entity.type
_entity.pdbx_description
1 polymer ?
#
loop_
_entity_poly.entity_id
_entity_poly.type
_entity_poly.pdbx_seq_one_letter_code
_entity_poly.pdbx_strand_id
1 'polypeptide(L)'
;MIGRHPAPATGDRLEHLITLADDTLSVSRTHLEFGTGESGLWIRDRSSTNGSVIEMNGHRAAVAPGLRIPAPAGSSIHIGAHHVTVRSIPNCELMNVAAIEWGAASHAGAVHVHRHERNQDAYRAEPPVFVVADGMGGHCGGDVASREVIQALLPLVGRVPVTVAMLTACLSDARERIDRIAVDSGRPPGSTLSGVIATRVDGVPSWIVVNIGDSRTYRLDSDAFRQLTIDHTVVQELIDAGAITPSAAASHPGRNLLTRALLGATEHPADISVLAMRAGDRILVCSDGLTRELDDGLIADVLRTTTDPHLAAENLIASAIDGGGHDDLTALVVDVLAIRDHRSDA
;
A
#
# COMPACT_ATOMS: atom_id res chain seq x y z
N MET A 1 -7.01 26.11 -7.40
CA MET A 1 -7.36 27.34 -6.65
C MET A 1 -8.00 26.98 -5.33
N ILE A 2 -7.83 27.82 -4.30
CA ILE A 2 -8.33 27.64 -2.95
C ILE A 2 -9.11 28.90 -2.55
N GLY A 3 -10.25 28.73 -1.88
CA GLY A 3 -10.98 29.81 -1.24
C GLY A 3 -12.33 29.35 -0.69
N ARG A 4 -13.12 30.26 -0.12
CA ARG A 4 -14.45 29.89 0.40
C ARG A 4 -15.51 29.66 -0.67
N HIS A 5 -15.33 30.25 -1.86
CA HIS A 5 -16.13 30.02 -3.07
C HIS A 5 -15.25 30.38 -4.29
N PRO A 6 -14.25 29.55 -4.61
CA PRO A 6 -13.25 29.90 -5.60
C PRO A 6 -13.87 29.93 -7.00
N ALA A 7 -13.71 31.05 -7.70
CA ALA A 7 -14.17 31.25 -9.06
C ALA A 7 -12.98 31.56 -9.98
N PRO A 8 -12.81 30.84 -11.10
CA PRO A 8 -11.85 31.16 -12.16
C PRO A 8 -12.09 32.56 -12.75
N ALA A 9 -11.03 33.26 -13.15
CA ALA A 9 -11.17 34.36 -14.09
C ALA A 9 -11.17 33.84 -15.53
N THR A 10 -11.71 34.63 -16.46
CA THR A 10 -11.70 34.30 -17.90
C THR A 10 -10.26 34.11 -18.38
N GLY A 11 -9.94 32.90 -18.87
CA GLY A 11 -8.61 32.53 -19.37
C GLY A 11 -7.75 31.73 -18.38
N ASP A 12 -8.18 31.53 -17.13
CA ASP A 12 -7.48 30.64 -16.21
C ASP A 12 -7.62 29.17 -16.68
N ARG A 13 -6.50 28.44 -16.79
CA ARG A 13 -6.49 26.97 -16.97
C ARG A 13 -6.42 26.33 -15.58
N LEU A 14 -7.50 25.70 -15.15
CA LEU A 14 -7.63 25.17 -13.79
C LEU A 14 -8.04 23.70 -13.82
N GLU A 15 -7.32 22.90 -13.04
CA GLU A 15 -7.63 21.47 -12.83
C GLU A 15 -8.44 21.24 -11.55
N HIS A 16 -8.26 22.09 -10.53
CA HIS A 16 -8.85 21.87 -9.21
C HIS A 16 -9.35 23.15 -8.54
N LEU A 17 -10.56 23.09 -7.98
CA LEU A 17 -11.18 24.10 -7.11
C LEU A 17 -11.36 23.51 -5.70
N ILE A 18 -10.61 24.04 -4.73
CA ILE A 18 -10.63 23.61 -3.34
C ILE A 18 -11.45 24.62 -2.54
N THR A 19 -12.64 24.21 -2.10
CA THR A 19 -13.51 25.05 -1.27
C THR A 19 -13.21 24.82 0.20
N LEU A 20 -12.91 25.89 0.93
CA LEU A 20 -12.71 25.85 2.38
C LEU A 20 -13.97 26.36 3.10
N ALA A 21 -14.50 25.54 4.00
CA ALA A 21 -15.52 25.98 4.95
C ALA A 21 -14.87 26.94 5.96
N ASP A 22 -15.33 28.18 5.99
CA ASP A 22 -14.76 29.23 6.83
C ASP A 22 -15.84 30.22 7.28
N ASP A 23 -16.48 29.89 8.39
CA ASP A 23 -17.55 30.71 8.99
C ASP A 23 -17.03 32.05 9.54
N THR A 24 -15.72 32.15 9.77
CA THR A 24 -15.06 33.36 10.27
C THR A 24 -14.83 34.42 9.19
N LEU A 25 -15.06 34.07 7.92
CA LEU A 25 -14.77 34.92 6.76
C LEU A 25 -13.31 35.41 6.70
N SER A 26 -12.39 34.66 7.31
CA SER A 26 -10.95 34.86 7.26
C SER A 26 -10.34 34.48 5.90
N VAL A 27 -11.05 33.74 5.06
CA VAL A 27 -10.63 33.30 3.72
C VAL A 27 -11.44 34.02 2.64
N SER A 28 -10.77 34.59 1.64
CA SER A 28 -11.44 35.21 0.48
C SER A 28 -12.15 34.19 -0.41
N ARG A 29 -13.11 34.64 -1.23
CA ARG A 29 -13.86 33.77 -2.16
C ARG A 29 -12.90 32.98 -3.06
N THR A 30 -12.01 33.68 -3.74
CA THR A 30 -10.82 33.14 -4.41
C THR A 30 -9.61 33.70 -3.66
N HIS A 31 -8.90 32.88 -2.88
CA HIS A 31 -7.82 33.34 -1.99
C HIS A 31 -6.46 33.02 -2.57
N LEU A 32 -6.19 31.74 -2.84
CA LEU A 32 -4.88 31.25 -3.25
C LEU A 32 -4.97 30.47 -4.55
N GLU A 33 -3.98 30.61 -5.39
CA GLU A 33 -3.74 29.76 -6.55
C GLU A 33 -2.44 28.99 -6.33
N PHE A 34 -2.37 27.77 -6.85
CA PHE A 34 -1.17 26.97 -6.83
C PHE A 34 -1.06 26.23 -8.16
N GLY A 35 0.15 25.81 -8.50
CA GLY A 35 0.42 24.99 -9.67
C GLY A 35 1.85 24.49 -9.68
N THR A 36 2.22 23.78 -10.74
CA THR A 36 3.60 23.30 -10.94
C THR A 36 4.29 24.11 -12.03
N GLY A 37 5.61 24.23 -11.93
CA GLY A 37 6.48 24.85 -12.94
C GLY A 37 7.84 24.16 -12.94
N GLU A 38 8.81 24.71 -13.67
CA GLU A 38 10.16 24.11 -13.79
C GLU A 38 10.87 23.92 -12.44
N SER A 39 10.58 24.78 -11.47
CA SER A 39 11.16 24.74 -10.12
C SER A 39 10.28 24.01 -9.08
N GLY A 40 9.24 23.30 -9.52
CA GLY A 40 8.31 22.56 -8.67
C GLY A 40 7.02 23.32 -8.37
N LEU A 41 6.41 23.04 -7.22
CA LEU A 41 5.16 23.66 -6.79
C LEU A 41 5.38 25.16 -6.50
N TRP A 42 4.46 25.99 -6.99
CA TRP A 42 4.38 27.41 -6.68
C TRP A 42 2.98 27.76 -6.15
N ILE A 43 2.91 28.85 -5.40
CA ILE A 43 1.67 29.46 -4.93
C ILE A 43 1.58 30.92 -5.38
N ARG A 44 0.38 31.46 -5.42
CA ARG A 44 0.08 32.86 -5.74
C ARG A 44 -1.13 33.32 -4.96
N ASP A 45 -0.99 34.40 -4.20
CA ASP A 45 -2.14 35.07 -3.59
C ASP A 45 -2.97 35.78 -4.68
N ARG A 46 -4.29 35.60 -4.67
CA ARG A 46 -5.23 36.14 -5.67
C ARG A 46 -5.85 37.46 -5.23
N SER A 47 -5.03 38.34 -4.64
CA SER A 47 -5.46 39.61 -4.05
C SER A 47 -6.49 39.38 -2.95
N SER A 48 -6.16 38.46 -2.05
CA SER A 48 -7.00 38.14 -0.91
C SER A 48 -7.11 39.32 0.05
N THR A 49 -8.24 39.42 0.77
CA THR A 49 -8.47 40.51 1.72
C THR A 49 -7.56 40.43 2.95
N ASN A 50 -7.20 39.22 3.38
CA ASN A 50 -6.45 38.98 4.61
C ASN A 50 -4.98 38.60 4.36
N GLY A 51 -4.57 38.50 3.10
CA GLY A 51 -3.24 38.07 2.69
C GLY A 51 -3.00 36.58 2.92
N SER A 52 -1.94 36.09 2.27
CA SER A 52 -1.39 34.76 2.50
C SER A 52 0.02 34.87 3.10
N VAL A 53 0.38 33.96 3.99
CA VAL A 53 1.74 33.88 4.55
C VAL A 53 2.29 32.49 4.26
N ILE A 54 3.50 32.40 3.72
CA ILE A 54 4.21 31.13 3.57
C ILE A 54 5.29 31.00 4.64
N GLU A 55 5.36 29.84 5.26
CA GLU A 55 6.36 29.45 6.23
C GLU A 55 7.26 28.36 5.63
N MET A 56 8.56 28.61 5.60
CA MET A 56 9.57 27.68 5.08
C MET A 56 10.73 27.61 6.08
N ASN A 57 11.10 26.41 6.54
CA ASN A 57 12.21 26.21 7.47
C ASN A 57 12.14 27.13 8.71
N GLY A 58 10.92 27.33 9.25
CA GLY A 58 10.68 28.21 10.41
C GLY A 58 10.65 29.72 10.10
N HIS A 59 10.87 30.14 8.86
CA HIS A 59 10.80 31.54 8.44
C HIS A 59 9.46 31.84 7.77
N ARG A 60 8.77 32.88 8.24
CA ARG A 60 7.50 33.34 7.68
C ARG A 60 7.70 34.55 6.76
N ALA A 61 7.07 34.51 5.59
CA ALA A 61 7.07 35.59 4.62
C ALA A 61 5.65 35.83 4.07
N ALA A 62 5.24 37.09 3.95
CA ALA A 62 3.99 37.44 3.28
C ALA A 62 4.10 37.15 1.78
N VAL A 63 3.05 36.55 1.22
CA VAL A 63 2.95 36.29 -0.22
C VAL A 63 2.38 37.54 -0.88
N ALA A 64 3.19 38.24 -1.67
CA ALA A 64 2.73 39.41 -2.40
C ALA A 64 1.61 39.03 -3.40
N PRO A 65 0.49 39.77 -3.44
CA PRO A 65 -0.60 39.50 -4.39
C PRO A 65 -0.11 39.43 -5.84
N GLY A 66 -0.56 38.41 -6.56
CA GLY A 66 -0.24 38.20 -7.98
C GLY A 66 1.14 37.59 -8.27
N LEU A 67 2.06 37.57 -7.30
CA LEU A 67 3.38 36.99 -7.48
C LEU A 67 3.35 35.47 -7.29
N ARG A 68 4.01 34.73 -8.18
CA ARG A 68 4.26 33.29 -7.98
C ARG A 68 5.48 33.12 -7.10
N ILE A 69 5.31 32.45 -5.97
CA ILE A 69 6.38 32.14 -5.03
C ILE A 69 6.54 30.62 -4.99
N PRO A 70 7.78 30.09 -5.04
CA PRO A 70 8.03 28.67 -4.84
C PRO A 70 7.47 28.21 -3.50
N ALA A 71 6.86 27.04 -3.47
CA ALA A 71 6.37 26.40 -2.25
C ALA A 71 6.92 24.97 -2.20
N PRO A 72 8.21 24.80 -1.86
CA PRO A 72 8.81 23.47 -1.79
C PRO A 72 8.14 22.60 -0.71
N ALA A 73 8.35 21.29 -0.79
CA ALA A 73 7.92 20.37 0.27
C ALA A 73 8.44 20.81 1.65
N GLY A 74 7.58 20.64 2.66
CA GLY A 74 7.80 21.16 4.02
C GLY A 74 7.27 22.58 4.24
N SER A 75 6.84 23.29 3.19
CA SER A 75 6.24 24.62 3.34
C SER A 75 4.85 24.55 3.97
N SER A 76 4.49 25.54 4.78
CA SER A 76 3.12 25.76 5.26
C SER A 76 2.59 27.10 4.76
N ILE A 77 1.47 27.10 4.04
CA ILE A 77 0.78 28.31 3.60
C ILE A 77 -0.38 28.61 4.52
N HIS A 78 -0.32 29.72 5.24
CA HIS A 78 -1.38 30.21 6.11
C HIS A 78 -2.31 31.14 5.31
N ILE A 79 -3.61 30.85 5.35
CA ILE A 79 -4.68 31.60 4.69
C ILE A 79 -5.84 31.79 5.67
N GLY A 80 -5.97 33.00 6.23
CA GLY A 80 -6.92 33.24 7.32
C GLY A 80 -6.62 32.36 8.54
N ALA A 81 -7.64 31.68 9.07
CA ALA A 81 -7.51 30.72 10.17
C ALA A 81 -7.02 29.32 9.73
N HIS A 82 -6.82 29.10 8.44
CA HIS A 82 -6.46 27.80 7.86
C HIS A 82 -4.98 27.78 7.48
N HIS A 83 -4.40 26.58 7.40
CA HIS A 83 -3.10 26.39 6.79
C HIS A 83 -3.09 25.19 5.85
N VAL A 84 -2.27 25.27 4.81
CA VAL A 84 -2.05 24.25 3.79
C VAL A 84 -0.59 23.82 3.87
N THR A 85 -0.34 22.54 4.13
CA THR A 85 1.02 22.01 4.14
C THR A 85 1.37 21.42 2.78
N VAL A 86 2.53 21.77 2.25
CA VAL A 86 3.10 21.13 1.07
C VAL A 86 3.93 19.94 1.51
N ARG A 87 3.60 18.75 1.02
CA ARG A 87 4.39 17.54 1.24
C ARG A 87 4.88 17.02 -0.09
N SER A 88 6.16 16.66 -0.16
CA SER A 88 6.65 15.75 -1.18
C SER A 88 6.33 14.36 -0.67
N ILE A 89 5.65 13.59 -1.49
CA ILE A 89 5.27 12.24 -1.14
C ILE A 89 6.18 11.33 -1.97
N PRO A 90 7.26 10.78 -1.38
CA PRO A 90 8.06 9.79 -2.09
C PRO A 90 7.16 8.58 -2.38
N ASN A 91 7.43 7.85 -3.47
CA ASN A 91 6.65 6.65 -3.80
C ASN A 91 5.14 6.95 -3.83
N CYS A 92 4.76 7.99 -4.58
CA CYS A 92 3.37 8.37 -4.76
C CYS A 92 3.02 8.33 -6.24
N GLU A 93 1.91 7.67 -6.57
CA GLU A 93 1.40 7.60 -7.92
C GLU A 93 -0.04 8.10 -7.97
N LEU A 94 -0.26 9.06 -8.86
CA LEU A 94 -1.58 9.49 -9.26
C LEU A 94 -2.04 8.58 -10.40
N MET A 95 -2.67 7.47 -10.02
CA MET A 95 -3.55 6.79 -10.95
C MET A 95 -4.69 7.76 -11.28
N ASN A 96 -5.14 7.84 -12.52
CA ASN A 96 -6.13 8.83 -12.99
C ASN A 96 -7.34 9.05 -12.04
N VAL A 97 -7.65 8.07 -11.19
CA VAL A 97 -8.76 8.03 -10.23
C VAL A 97 -8.36 7.96 -8.74
N ALA A 98 -7.09 7.71 -8.40
CA ALA A 98 -6.64 7.58 -7.00
C ALA A 98 -5.18 8.02 -6.82
N ALA A 99 -4.91 8.74 -5.73
CA ALA A 99 -3.55 9.02 -5.28
C ALA A 99 -3.19 7.99 -4.20
N ILE A 100 -2.13 7.23 -4.43
CA ILE A 100 -1.63 6.24 -3.48
C ILE A 100 -0.19 6.54 -3.08
N GLU A 101 0.15 6.25 -1.83
CA GLU A 101 1.50 6.28 -1.28
C GLU A 101 1.83 4.91 -0.70
N TRP A 102 3.09 4.51 -0.75
CA TRP A 102 3.47 3.20 -0.20
C TRP A 102 4.88 3.15 0.37
N GLY A 103 5.07 2.15 1.22
CA GLY A 103 6.34 1.76 1.82
C GLY A 103 6.48 0.25 1.82
N ALA A 104 7.72 -0.22 1.75
CA ALA A 104 8.03 -1.64 1.88
C ALA A 104 9.31 -1.82 2.69
N ALA A 105 9.37 -2.90 3.46
CA ALA A 105 10.54 -3.34 4.19
C ALA A 105 10.59 -4.87 4.16
N SER A 106 11.79 -5.42 4.02
CA SER A 106 12.03 -6.86 4.06
C SER A 106 13.37 -7.17 4.72
N HIS A 107 13.41 -8.22 5.53
CA HIS A 107 14.56 -8.68 6.29
C HIS A 107 14.52 -10.20 6.41
N ALA A 108 15.67 -10.88 6.41
CA ALA A 108 15.69 -12.34 6.53
C ALA A 108 15.32 -12.85 7.95
N GLY A 109 14.97 -11.97 8.89
CA GLY A 109 14.85 -12.33 10.31
C GLY A 109 16.21 -12.53 11.01
N ALA A 110 16.23 -12.33 12.32
CA ALA A 110 17.44 -12.48 13.10
C ALA A 110 18.00 -13.90 13.01
N VAL A 111 17.15 -14.93 13.11
CA VAL A 111 17.61 -16.34 13.15
C VAL A 111 18.26 -16.78 11.83
N HIS A 112 17.65 -16.49 10.67
CA HIS A 112 18.25 -16.84 9.38
C HIS A 112 19.53 -16.05 9.11
N VAL A 113 19.59 -14.77 9.51
CA VAL A 113 20.84 -13.97 9.43
C VAL A 113 21.97 -14.65 10.22
N HIS A 114 21.68 -15.13 11.43
CA HIS A 114 22.67 -15.86 12.24
C HIS A 114 23.08 -17.20 11.61
N ARG A 115 22.20 -17.83 10.84
CA ARG A 115 22.47 -19.10 10.14
C ARG A 115 23.05 -18.93 8.74
N HIS A 116 23.22 -17.68 8.27
CA HIS A 116 23.60 -17.36 6.89
C HIS A 116 22.64 -17.95 5.85
N GLU A 117 21.36 -18.06 6.20
CA GLU A 117 20.29 -18.46 5.29
C GLU A 117 19.87 -17.27 4.42
N ARG A 118 19.36 -17.55 3.22
CA ARG A 118 18.88 -16.52 2.30
C ARG A 118 17.42 -16.22 2.60
N ASN A 119 17.06 -14.94 2.48
CA ASN A 119 15.66 -14.54 2.46
C ASN A 119 14.95 -15.18 1.26
N GLN A 120 13.94 -15.99 1.54
CA GLN A 120 13.08 -16.68 0.59
C GLN A 120 11.80 -15.89 0.28
N ASP A 121 11.54 -14.79 1.00
CA ASP A 121 10.51 -13.82 0.61
C ASP A 121 10.93 -13.02 -0.63
N ALA A 122 9.95 -12.72 -1.46
CA ALA A 122 10.04 -11.73 -2.52
C ALA A 122 8.81 -10.82 -2.47
N TYR A 123 8.94 -9.58 -2.93
CA TYR A 123 7.81 -8.67 -3.02
C TYR A 123 7.86 -7.79 -4.26
N ARG A 124 6.70 -7.21 -4.59
CA ARG A 124 6.58 -6.09 -5.51
C ARG A 124 5.79 -4.97 -4.84
N ALA A 125 6.38 -3.78 -4.80
CA ALA A 125 5.74 -2.56 -4.30
C ALA A 125 5.87 -1.47 -5.37
N GLU A 126 5.19 -1.68 -6.49
CA GLU A 126 5.21 -0.76 -7.63
C GLU A 126 3.83 -0.72 -8.28
N PRO A 127 3.22 0.47 -8.42
CA PRO A 127 1.88 0.61 -8.97
C PRO A 127 1.66 -0.12 -10.31
N PRO A 128 0.50 -0.77 -10.50
CA PRO A 128 -0.57 -0.95 -9.52
C PRO A 128 -0.39 -2.16 -8.57
N VAL A 129 0.77 -2.82 -8.55
CA VAL A 129 0.99 -4.14 -7.93
C VAL A 129 1.70 -4.03 -6.58
N PHE A 130 1.01 -4.49 -5.52
CA PHE A 130 1.53 -4.53 -4.15
C PHE A 130 1.34 -5.92 -3.55
N VAL A 131 2.34 -6.77 -3.66
CA VAL A 131 2.24 -8.19 -3.29
C VAL A 131 3.49 -8.69 -2.59
N VAL A 132 3.31 -9.72 -1.76
CA VAL A 132 4.36 -10.53 -1.13
C VAL A 132 4.20 -11.96 -1.58
N ALA A 133 5.33 -12.63 -1.79
CA ALA A 133 5.44 -14.04 -2.11
C ALA A 133 6.46 -14.66 -1.15
N ASP A 134 6.04 -15.62 -0.33
CA ASP A 134 6.90 -16.38 0.57
C ASP A 134 7.26 -17.73 -0.07
N GLY A 135 8.55 -17.91 -0.32
CA GLY A 135 9.09 -19.04 -1.05
C GLY A 135 9.38 -20.25 -0.17
N MET A 136 8.83 -21.40 -0.53
CA MET A 136 9.06 -22.67 0.16
C MET A 136 9.76 -23.68 -0.75
N GLY A 137 10.60 -24.54 -0.16
CA GLY A 137 11.16 -25.70 -0.85
C GLY A 137 12.66 -25.83 -0.72
N GLY A 138 13.11 -26.56 0.31
CA GLY A 138 14.48 -27.07 0.44
C GLY A 138 15.60 -26.03 0.36
N HIS A 139 16.85 -26.49 0.24
CA HIS A 139 18.05 -25.66 0.34
C HIS A 139 18.17 -24.52 -0.70
N CYS A 140 17.47 -24.59 -1.85
CA CYS A 140 17.66 -23.64 -2.97
C CYS A 140 16.38 -23.33 -3.79
N GLY A 141 15.22 -23.88 -3.43
CA GLY A 141 14.02 -23.80 -4.27
C GLY A 141 13.08 -22.64 -3.91
N GLY A 142 13.01 -22.27 -2.62
CA GLY A 142 12.11 -21.24 -2.12
C GLY A 142 12.41 -19.85 -2.66
N ASP A 143 13.67 -19.39 -2.52
CA ASP A 143 14.09 -18.06 -2.99
C ASP A 143 13.89 -17.88 -4.50
N VAL A 144 14.11 -18.93 -5.30
CA VAL A 144 13.85 -18.91 -6.74
C VAL A 144 12.34 -18.89 -7.02
N ALA A 145 11.54 -19.69 -6.30
CA ALA A 145 10.10 -19.80 -6.52
C ALA A 145 9.36 -18.48 -6.25
N SER A 146 9.59 -17.85 -5.10
CA SER A 146 8.96 -16.56 -4.78
C SER A 146 9.33 -15.47 -5.78
N ARG A 147 10.59 -15.45 -6.21
CA ARG A 147 11.05 -14.54 -7.27
C ARG A 147 10.34 -14.79 -8.59
N GLU A 148 10.17 -16.04 -9.03
CA GLU A 148 9.44 -16.34 -10.26
C GLU A 148 7.96 -15.92 -10.19
N VAL A 149 7.32 -16.04 -9.02
CA VAL A 149 5.96 -15.50 -8.80
C VAL A 149 5.93 -14.00 -9.02
N ILE A 150 6.85 -13.25 -8.41
CA ILE A 150 6.93 -11.80 -8.60
C ILE A 150 7.27 -11.43 -10.05
N GLN A 151 8.15 -12.18 -10.71
CA GLN A 151 8.52 -11.94 -12.12
C GLN A 151 7.34 -12.14 -13.07
N ALA A 152 6.47 -13.13 -12.82
CA ALA A 152 5.29 -13.38 -13.63
C ALA A 152 4.26 -12.23 -13.56
N LEU A 153 4.29 -11.41 -12.51
CA LEU A 153 3.40 -10.25 -12.33
C LEU A 153 3.93 -8.95 -12.96
N LEU A 154 5.17 -8.93 -13.45
CA LEU A 154 5.76 -7.75 -14.12
C LEU A 154 4.91 -7.15 -15.24
N PRO A 155 4.22 -7.92 -16.10
CA PRO A 155 3.38 -7.36 -17.16
C PRO A 155 2.20 -6.50 -16.67
N LEU A 156 1.88 -6.57 -15.36
CA LEU A 156 0.80 -5.79 -14.75
C LEU A 156 1.28 -4.41 -14.27
N VAL A 157 2.59 -4.22 -14.07
CA VAL A 157 3.19 -2.97 -13.60
C VAL A 157 2.92 -1.84 -14.61
N GLY A 158 2.50 -0.68 -14.11
CA GLY A 158 2.13 0.48 -14.92
C GLY A 158 0.86 0.31 -15.77
N ARG A 159 0.12 -0.79 -15.63
CA ARG A 159 -1.10 -1.04 -16.40
C ARG A 159 -2.35 -0.85 -15.55
N VAL A 160 -3.17 0.15 -15.88
CA VAL A 160 -4.49 0.34 -15.26
C VAL A 160 -5.56 0.46 -16.35
N PRO A 161 -6.64 -0.34 -16.34
CA PRO A 161 -7.01 -1.33 -15.31
C PRO A 161 -6.32 -2.70 -15.49
N VAL A 162 -6.06 -3.38 -14.38
CA VAL A 162 -5.73 -4.81 -14.35
C VAL A 162 -7.03 -5.61 -14.20
N THR A 163 -7.26 -6.63 -15.03
CA THR A 163 -8.43 -7.51 -14.88
C THR A 163 -8.09 -8.79 -14.13
N VAL A 164 -9.09 -9.44 -13.53
CA VAL A 164 -8.92 -10.77 -12.89
C VAL A 164 -8.38 -11.80 -13.90
N ALA A 165 -8.81 -11.73 -15.16
CA ALA A 165 -8.31 -12.62 -16.21
C ALA A 165 -6.81 -12.43 -16.48
N MET A 166 -6.33 -11.18 -16.47
CA MET A 166 -4.91 -10.88 -16.59
C MET A 166 -4.10 -11.41 -15.42
N LEU A 167 -4.58 -11.20 -14.19
CA LEU A 167 -3.95 -11.75 -13.00
C LEU A 167 -3.89 -13.28 -13.07
N THR A 168 -5.00 -13.94 -13.44
CA THR A 168 -5.07 -15.40 -13.57
C THR A 168 -4.07 -15.94 -14.59
N ALA A 169 -3.89 -15.24 -15.71
CA ALA A 169 -2.87 -15.59 -16.71
C ALA A 169 -1.44 -15.46 -16.15
N CYS A 170 -1.15 -14.40 -15.39
CA CYS A 170 0.14 -14.26 -14.70
C CYS A 170 0.36 -15.36 -13.65
N LEU A 171 -0.66 -15.77 -12.89
CA LEU A 171 -0.55 -16.88 -11.94
C LEU A 171 -0.29 -18.22 -12.64
N SER A 172 -0.84 -18.38 -13.85
CA SER A 172 -0.58 -19.56 -14.69
C SER A 172 0.88 -19.58 -15.19
N ASP A 173 1.41 -18.44 -15.65
CA ASP A 173 2.83 -18.29 -16.02
C ASP A 173 3.75 -18.50 -14.81
N ALA A 174 3.39 -17.99 -13.63
CA ALA A 174 4.14 -18.22 -12.38
C ALA A 174 4.28 -19.71 -12.08
N ARG A 175 3.19 -20.48 -12.19
CA ARG A 175 3.21 -21.92 -12.02
C ARG A 175 4.13 -22.61 -13.03
N GLU A 176 4.03 -22.26 -14.31
CA GLU A 176 4.90 -22.84 -15.35
C GLU A 176 6.39 -22.50 -15.14
N ARG A 177 6.69 -21.36 -14.52
CA ARG A 177 8.05 -21.00 -14.12
C ARG A 177 8.52 -21.83 -12.93
N ILE A 178 7.69 -22.00 -11.91
CA ILE A 178 8.00 -22.84 -10.73
C ILE A 178 8.23 -24.29 -11.14
N ASP A 179 7.43 -24.83 -12.06
CA ASP A 179 7.57 -26.21 -12.56
C ASP A 179 8.93 -26.47 -13.24
N ARG A 180 9.55 -25.42 -13.78
CA ARG A 180 10.87 -25.50 -14.43
C ARG A 180 12.05 -25.41 -13.44
N ILE A 181 11.79 -25.13 -12.16
CA ILE A 181 12.85 -25.07 -11.15
C ILE A 181 13.33 -26.49 -10.84
N ALA A 182 14.64 -26.72 -10.97
CA ALA A 182 15.24 -28.02 -10.68
C ALA A 182 15.06 -28.41 -9.21
N VAL A 183 14.64 -29.65 -8.96
CA VAL A 183 14.44 -30.18 -7.60
C VAL A 183 15.67 -30.96 -7.18
N ASP A 184 16.52 -30.37 -6.33
CA ASP A 184 17.78 -31.00 -5.92
C ASP A 184 17.61 -32.16 -4.91
N SER A 185 16.43 -32.30 -4.29
CA SER A 185 15.86 -33.45 -3.54
C SER A 185 15.20 -33.00 -2.22
N GLY A 186 13.96 -33.48 -1.97
CA GLY A 186 13.27 -33.33 -0.68
C GLY A 186 11.82 -32.84 -0.79
N ARG A 187 11.60 -31.63 -1.31
CA ARG A 187 10.26 -31.01 -1.50
C ARG A 187 10.21 -30.23 -2.81
N PRO A 188 9.07 -30.25 -3.55
CA PRO A 188 8.92 -29.41 -4.73
C PRO A 188 8.99 -27.93 -4.33
N PRO A 189 9.62 -27.07 -5.15
CA PRO A 189 9.61 -25.63 -4.94
C PRO A 189 8.18 -25.11 -5.07
N GLY A 190 7.88 -24.10 -4.28
CA GLY A 190 6.58 -23.46 -4.24
C GLY A 190 6.67 -22.06 -3.64
N SER A 191 5.58 -21.33 -3.73
CA SER A 191 5.50 -20.01 -3.11
C SER A 191 4.07 -19.70 -2.72
N THR A 192 3.91 -18.91 -1.66
CA THR A 192 2.65 -18.20 -1.42
C THR A 192 2.55 -16.99 -2.36
N LEU A 193 1.38 -16.35 -2.37
CA LEU A 193 1.19 -14.99 -2.89
C LEU A 193 0.03 -14.33 -2.14
N SER A 194 0.27 -13.18 -1.53
CA SER A 194 -0.79 -12.33 -0.99
C SER A 194 -0.58 -10.88 -1.41
N GLY A 195 -1.67 -10.13 -1.61
CA GLY A 195 -1.58 -8.68 -1.73
C GLY A 195 -2.75 -8.04 -2.45
N VAL A 196 -2.52 -6.80 -2.89
CA VAL A 196 -3.49 -5.98 -3.61
C VAL A 196 -2.95 -5.46 -4.94
N ILE A 197 -3.82 -5.39 -5.92
CA ILE A 197 -3.53 -4.79 -7.24
C ILE A 197 -4.58 -3.73 -7.53
N ALA A 198 -4.16 -2.49 -7.74
CA ALA A 198 -5.07 -1.40 -8.08
C ALA A 198 -5.71 -1.63 -9.45
N THR A 199 -7.02 -1.42 -9.52
CA THR A 199 -7.80 -1.56 -10.74
C THR A 199 -8.96 -0.56 -10.78
N ARG A 200 -9.77 -0.66 -11.83
CA ARG A 200 -11.02 0.06 -12.00
C ARG A 200 -12.11 -0.92 -12.41
N VAL A 201 -13.18 -0.99 -11.62
CA VAL A 201 -14.39 -1.77 -11.92
C VAL A 201 -15.55 -0.81 -12.07
N ASP A 202 -16.19 -0.81 -13.23
CA ASP A 202 -17.34 0.08 -13.55
C ASP A 202 -17.09 1.55 -13.21
N GLY A 203 -15.87 2.02 -13.46
CA GLY A 203 -15.50 3.39 -13.19
C GLY A 203 -14.97 3.65 -11.78
N VAL A 204 -15.12 2.70 -10.85
CA VAL A 204 -14.75 2.82 -9.43
C VAL A 204 -13.33 2.30 -9.17
N PRO A 205 -12.40 3.12 -8.64
CA PRO A 205 -11.10 2.63 -8.19
C PRO A 205 -11.27 1.55 -7.11
N SER A 206 -10.65 0.41 -7.34
CA SER A 206 -10.79 -0.79 -6.52
C SER A 206 -9.46 -1.51 -6.37
N TRP A 207 -9.32 -2.29 -5.31
CA TRP A 207 -8.27 -3.28 -5.12
C TRP A 207 -8.77 -4.64 -5.61
N ILE A 208 -7.99 -5.33 -6.45
CA ILE A 208 -8.06 -6.79 -6.54
C ILE A 208 -7.23 -7.31 -5.37
N VAL A 209 -7.86 -8.00 -4.43
CA VAL A 209 -7.17 -8.72 -3.35
C VAL A 209 -6.94 -10.15 -3.84
N VAL A 210 -5.70 -10.63 -3.76
CA VAL A 210 -5.32 -12.00 -4.14
C VAL A 210 -4.66 -12.69 -2.96
N ASN A 211 -5.01 -13.95 -2.73
CA ASN A 211 -4.36 -14.79 -1.74
C ASN A 211 -4.20 -16.25 -2.19
N ILE A 212 -3.01 -16.80 -1.96
CA ILE A 212 -2.74 -18.22 -1.97
C ILE A 212 -1.62 -18.53 -0.97
N GLY A 213 -1.97 -19.08 0.18
CA GLY A 213 -1.03 -19.40 1.26
C GLY A 213 -1.48 -18.77 2.57
N ASP A 214 -0.55 -18.56 3.48
CA ASP A 214 -0.74 -17.98 4.81
C ASP A 214 -0.07 -16.61 5.00
N SER A 215 0.54 -16.06 3.94
CA SER A 215 0.77 -14.61 3.86
C SER A 215 -0.56 -13.86 3.91
N ARG A 216 -0.57 -12.65 4.45
CA ARG A 216 -1.82 -11.94 4.78
C ARG A 216 -1.91 -10.57 4.17
N THR A 217 -3.14 -10.16 3.91
CA THR A 217 -3.47 -8.77 3.59
C THR A 217 -4.52 -8.27 4.56
N TYR A 218 -4.27 -7.10 5.13
CA TYR A 218 -5.13 -6.42 6.07
C TYR A 218 -5.55 -5.04 5.54
N ARG A 219 -6.68 -4.55 6.05
CA ARG A 219 -7.12 -3.16 5.86
C ARG A 219 -7.34 -2.51 7.22
N LEU A 220 -6.71 -1.36 7.38
CA LEU A 220 -7.01 -0.38 8.41
C LEU A 220 -7.82 0.75 7.75
N ASP A 221 -9.02 0.99 8.25
CA ASP A 221 -9.80 2.20 7.95
C ASP A 221 -10.16 2.93 9.25
N SER A 222 -11.00 3.97 9.16
CA SER A 222 -11.44 4.75 10.32
C SER A 222 -12.14 3.91 11.39
N ASP A 223 -12.69 2.76 11.00
CA ASP A 223 -13.59 1.98 11.83
C ASP A 223 -12.87 0.80 12.46
N ALA A 224 -12.04 0.08 11.69
CA ALA A 224 -11.42 -1.16 12.15
C ALA A 224 -10.12 -1.53 11.44
N PHE A 225 -9.32 -2.34 12.14
CA PHE A 225 -8.27 -3.16 11.54
C PHE A 225 -8.83 -4.56 11.27
N ARG A 226 -8.79 -5.03 10.02
CA ARG A 226 -9.33 -6.35 9.64
C ARG A 226 -8.45 -7.06 8.63
N GLN A 227 -8.30 -8.37 8.81
CA GLN A 227 -7.74 -9.24 7.78
C GLN A 227 -8.73 -9.34 6.60
N LEU A 228 -8.23 -9.18 5.37
CA LEU A 228 -9.01 -9.34 4.14
C LEU A 228 -8.88 -10.74 3.54
N THR A 229 -7.78 -11.44 3.84
CA THR A 229 -7.49 -12.79 3.33
C THR A 229 -7.86 -13.85 4.35
N ILE A 230 -7.94 -15.10 3.90
CA ILE A 230 -8.12 -16.28 4.75
C ILE A 230 -6.90 -17.18 4.51
N ASP A 231 -6.24 -17.60 5.58
CA ASP A 231 -5.03 -18.42 5.50
C ASP A 231 -5.36 -19.80 4.93
N HIS A 232 -4.61 -20.25 3.92
CA HIS A 232 -4.73 -21.62 3.40
C HIS A 232 -3.89 -22.59 4.24
N THR A 233 -4.28 -22.78 5.50
CA THR A 233 -3.62 -23.70 6.45
C THR A 233 -4.56 -24.77 6.97
N VAL A 234 -4.00 -25.89 7.43
CA VAL A 234 -4.77 -26.98 8.05
C VAL A 234 -5.56 -26.47 9.26
N VAL A 235 -4.99 -25.57 10.06
CA VAL A 235 -5.69 -25.03 11.23
C VAL A 235 -6.85 -24.12 10.85
N GLN A 236 -6.73 -23.34 9.77
CA GLN A 236 -7.84 -22.53 9.27
C GLN A 236 -8.99 -23.41 8.79
N GLU A 237 -8.70 -24.49 8.04
CA GLU A 237 -9.74 -25.44 7.62
C GLU A 237 -10.42 -26.14 8.81
N LEU A 238 -9.68 -26.42 9.89
CA LEU A 238 -10.25 -26.96 11.13
C LEU A 238 -11.12 -25.93 11.88
N ILE A 239 -10.75 -24.65 11.86
CA ILE A 239 -11.58 -23.57 12.41
C ILE A 239 -12.88 -23.45 11.60
N ASP A 240 -12.79 -23.41 10.28
CA ASP A 240 -13.94 -23.27 9.39
C ASP A 240 -14.91 -24.45 9.52
N ALA A 241 -14.38 -25.65 9.78
CA ALA A 241 -15.16 -26.84 10.08
C ALA A 241 -15.73 -26.88 11.52
N GLY A 242 -15.40 -25.91 12.37
CA GLY A 242 -15.79 -25.88 13.78
C GLY A 242 -15.11 -26.93 14.65
N ALA A 243 -14.04 -27.56 14.16
CA ALA A 243 -13.32 -28.63 14.85
C ALA A 243 -12.39 -28.10 15.94
N ILE A 244 -11.85 -26.89 15.78
CA ILE A 244 -11.06 -26.18 16.79
C ILE A 244 -11.50 -24.73 16.90
N THR A 245 -11.17 -24.08 18.02
CA THR A 245 -11.38 -22.64 18.19
C THR A 245 -10.16 -21.86 17.67
N PRO A 246 -10.30 -20.57 17.31
CA PRO A 246 -9.16 -19.72 16.93
C PRO A 246 -8.05 -19.70 18.00
N SER A 247 -8.43 -19.68 19.29
CA SER A 247 -7.47 -19.73 20.39
C SER A 247 -6.66 -21.04 20.44
N ALA A 248 -7.26 -22.16 20.04
CA ALA A 248 -6.57 -23.46 20.02
C ALA A 248 -5.61 -23.57 18.83
N ALA A 249 -5.92 -22.92 17.70
CA ALA A 249 -5.12 -22.97 16.48
C ALA A 249 -3.68 -22.45 16.67
N ALA A 250 -3.50 -21.40 17.48
CA ALA A 250 -2.18 -20.81 17.75
C ALA A 250 -1.17 -21.82 18.36
N SER A 251 -1.66 -22.79 19.13
CA SER A 251 -0.84 -23.83 19.77
C SER A 251 -0.81 -25.16 19.01
N HIS A 252 -1.52 -25.25 17.88
CA HIS A 252 -1.69 -26.51 17.17
C HIS A 252 -0.37 -26.97 16.50
N PRO A 253 0.00 -28.26 16.56
CA PRO A 253 1.23 -28.76 15.96
C PRO A 253 1.32 -28.53 14.45
N GLY A 254 0.17 -28.56 13.76
CA GLY A 254 0.05 -28.34 12.32
C GLY A 254 -0.25 -26.90 11.90
N ARG A 255 -0.03 -25.90 12.76
CA ARG A 255 -0.41 -24.50 12.47
C ARG A 255 0.28 -23.89 11.24
N ASN A 256 1.45 -24.39 10.88
CA ASN A 256 2.23 -23.95 9.71
C ASN A 256 2.06 -24.88 8.49
N LEU A 257 1.12 -25.82 8.52
CA LEU A 257 0.90 -26.73 7.39
C LEU A 257 -0.04 -26.08 6.39
N LEU A 258 0.50 -25.68 5.24
CA LEU A 258 -0.25 -25.12 4.13
C LEU A 258 -1.12 -26.19 3.45
N THR A 259 -2.32 -25.79 3.05
CA THR A 259 -3.25 -26.59 2.24
C THR A 259 -3.30 -26.12 0.79
N ARG A 260 -2.87 -24.89 0.50
CA ARG A 260 -2.70 -24.35 -0.86
C ARG A 260 -1.46 -23.47 -0.95
N ALA A 261 -0.74 -23.62 -2.06
CA ALA A 261 0.39 -22.79 -2.45
C ALA A 261 0.51 -22.79 -3.99
N LEU A 262 1.24 -21.85 -4.57
CA LEU A 262 1.63 -21.94 -5.98
C LEU A 262 2.71 -23.02 -6.11
N LEU A 263 2.36 -24.09 -6.82
CA LEU A 263 3.22 -25.25 -7.08
C LEU A 263 3.21 -25.54 -8.58
N GLY A 264 4.33 -26.02 -9.13
CA GLY A 264 4.43 -26.35 -10.56
C GLY A 264 3.41 -27.37 -11.04
N ALA A 265 3.40 -28.56 -10.42
CA ALA A 265 2.62 -29.70 -10.88
C ALA A 265 1.15 -29.75 -10.40
N THR A 266 0.76 -28.91 -9.42
CA THR A 266 -0.58 -28.94 -8.81
C THR A 266 -1.26 -27.59 -8.93
N GLU A 267 -2.47 -27.58 -9.49
CA GLU A 267 -3.28 -26.36 -9.57
C GLU A 267 -4.07 -26.17 -8.28
N HIS A 268 -3.76 -25.11 -7.55
CA HIS A 268 -4.59 -24.60 -6.48
C HIS A 268 -5.16 -23.25 -6.89
N PRO A 269 -6.49 -23.03 -6.83
CA PRO A 269 -7.05 -21.73 -7.12
C PRO A 269 -6.60 -20.72 -6.07
N ALA A 270 -6.20 -19.54 -6.52
CA ALA A 270 -6.04 -18.39 -5.64
C ALA A 270 -7.42 -17.80 -5.32
N ASP A 271 -7.57 -17.34 -4.09
CA ASP A 271 -8.74 -16.58 -3.67
C ASP A 271 -8.58 -15.15 -4.20
N ILE A 272 -9.53 -14.70 -5.02
CA ILE A 272 -9.52 -13.39 -5.65
C ILE A 272 -10.83 -12.67 -5.31
N SER A 273 -10.73 -11.48 -4.73
CA SER A 273 -11.88 -10.61 -4.47
C SER A 273 -11.61 -9.17 -4.93
N VAL A 274 -12.67 -8.39 -5.08
CA VAL A 274 -12.58 -6.97 -5.45
C VAL A 274 -13.14 -6.13 -4.32
N LEU A 275 -12.38 -5.12 -3.90
CA LEU A 275 -12.71 -4.22 -2.81
C LEU A 275 -12.62 -2.77 -3.29
N ALA A 276 -13.70 -2.00 -3.19
CA ALA A 276 -13.67 -0.58 -3.53
C ALA A 276 -12.66 0.18 -2.63
N MET A 277 -11.85 1.04 -3.24
CA MET A 277 -10.95 1.93 -2.50
C MET A 277 -11.76 3.00 -1.78
N ARG A 278 -11.29 3.42 -0.61
CA ARG A 278 -11.78 4.62 0.08
C ARG A 278 -10.58 5.48 0.45
N ALA A 279 -10.72 6.80 0.31
CA ALA A 279 -9.70 7.72 0.80
C ALA A 279 -9.53 7.52 2.32
N GLY A 280 -8.28 7.46 2.78
CA GLY A 280 -7.91 7.11 4.14
C GLY A 280 -7.73 5.62 4.40
N ASP A 281 -8.00 4.74 3.43
CA ASP A 281 -7.67 3.32 3.58
C ASP A 281 -6.16 3.13 3.65
N ARG A 282 -5.73 2.29 4.59
CA ARG A 282 -4.36 1.78 4.70
C ARG A 282 -4.38 0.26 4.59
N ILE A 283 -3.67 -0.26 3.60
CA ILE A 283 -3.51 -1.71 3.37
C ILE A 283 -2.15 -2.14 3.90
N LEU A 284 -2.12 -3.23 4.66
CA LEU A 284 -0.89 -3.96 4.98
C LEU A 284 -0.89 -5.26 4.19
N VAL A 285 0.21 -5.56 3.50
CA VAL A 285 0.49 -6.88 2.92
C VAL A 285 1.75 -7.40 3.59
N CYS A 286 1.73 -8.62 4.13
CA CYS A 286 2.88 -9.18 4.83
C CYS A 286 3.03 -10.69 4.65
N SER A 287 4.26 -11.19 4.78
CA SER A 287 4.53 -12.62 4.93
C SER A 287 4.09 -13.10 6.32
N ASP A 288 4.03 -14.43 6.49
CA ASP A 288 3.60 -15.06 7.73
C ASP A 288 4.58 -14.76 8.89
N GLY A 289 5.87 -14.57 8.60
CA GLY A 289 6.92 -14.25 9.56
C GLY A 289 6.62 -13.02 10.38
N LEU A 290 5.94 -12.00 9.80
CA LEU A 290 5.48 -10.84 10.57
C LEU A 290 4.42 -11.22 11.60
N THR A 291 3.40 -11.97 11.16
CA THR A 291 2.22 -12.32 11.97
C THR A 291 2.47 -13.46 12.95
N ARG A 292 3.61 -14.13 12.84
CA ARG A 292 4.12 -15.08 13.84
C ARG A 292 4.76 -14.39 15.03
N GLU A 293 5.36 -13.22 14.82
CA GLU A 293 6.05 -12.46 15.87
C GLU A 293 5.16 -11.37 16.49
N LEU A 294 4.23 -10.81 15.71
CA LEU A 294 3.35 -9.72 16.12
C LEU A 294 1.89 -10.15 16.06
N ASP A 295 1.14 -9.88 17.13
CA ASP A 295 -0.31 -10.00 17.11
C ASP A 295 -0.97 -8.83 16.36
N ASP A 296 -2.22 -9.03 15.94
CA ASP A 296 -2.99 -8.03 15.19
C ASP A 296 -3.15 -6.70 15.96
N GLY A 297 -3.12 -6.72 17.30
CA GLY A 297 -3.22 -5.53 18.12
C GLY A 297 -1.99 -4.63 17.98
N LEU A 298 -0.80 -5.23 18.12
CA LEU A 298 0.47 -4.54 17.96
C LEU A 298 0.66 -4.04 16.52
N ILE A 299 0.30 -4.86 15.52
CA ILE A 299 0.32 -4.44 14.11
C ILE A 299 -0.58 -3.21 13.92
N ALA A 300 -1.82 -3.26 14.41
CA ALA A 300 -2.74 -2.15 14.28
C ALA A 300 -2.23 -0.88 14.98
N ASP A 301 -1.59 -0.99 16.14
CA ASP A 301 -1.04 0.14 16.87
C ASP A 301 0.12 0.80 16.13
N VAL A 302 1.04 0.02 15.54
CA VAL A 302 2.12 0.56 14.69
C VAL A 302 1.52 1.29 13.48
N LEU A 303 0.55 0.66 12.80
CA LEU A 303 -0.11 1.26 11.63
C LEU A 303 -0.93 2.52 11.97
N ARG A 304 -1.46 2.66 13.19
CA ARG A 304 -2.19 3.87 13.62
C ARG A 304 -1.26 5.01 14.03
N THR A 305 -0.14 4.68 14.67
CA THR A 305 0.76 5.67 15.28
C THR A 305 1.83 6.17 14.32
N THR A 306 2.15 5.41 13.27
CA THR A 306 3.17 5.79 12.28
C THR A 306 2.51 6.29 10.99
N THR A 307 2.46 7.61 10.76
CA THR A 307 1.76 8.17 9.58
C THR A 307 2.45 7.83 8.26
N ASP A 308 3.77 7.78 8.20
CA ASP A 308 4.49 7.49 6.96
C ASP A 308 4.49 5.98 6.67
N PRO A 309 4.04 5.51 5.49
CA PRO A 309 3.92 4.08 5.21
C PRO A 309 5.27 3.37 5.11
N HIS A 310 6.34 4.06 4.73
CA HIS A 310 7.69 3.47 4.70
C HIS A 310 8.22 3.24 6.11
N LEU A 311 8.14 4.25 6.98
CA LEU A 311 8.48 4.10 8.39
C LEU A 311 7.57 3.08 9.09
N ALA A 312 6.30 3.00 8.71
CA ALA A 312 5.40 1.99 9.28
C ALA A 312 5.87 0.57 8.91
N ALA A 313 6.26 0.33 7.66
CA ALA A 313 6.83 -0.95 7.25
C ALA A 313 8.14 -1.26 7.99
N GLU A 314 9.05 -0.28 8.11
CA GLU A 314 10.30 -0.46 8.87
C GLU A 314 10.06 -0.75 10.36
N ASN A 315 9.14 -0.03 11.00
CA ASN A 315 8.77 -0.24 12.40
C ASN A 315 8.14 -1.61 12.65
N LEU A 316 7.33 -2.11 11.70
CA LEU A 316 6.78 -3.46 11.77
C LEU A 316 7.89 -4.51 11.70
N ILE A 317 8.83 -4.38 10.77
CA ILE A 317 9.97 -5.30 10.67
C ILE A 317 10.84 -5.24 11.93
N ALA A 318 11.15 -4.04 12.43
CA ALA A 318 11.93 -3.87 13.66
C ALA A 318 11.24 -4.53 14.87
N SER A 319 9.93 -4.33 15.02
CA SER A 319 9.14 -4.93 16.10
C SER A 319 9.15 -6.46 16.01
N ALA A 320 9.05 -7.03 14.80
CA ALA A 320 9.09 -8.48 14.60
C ALA A 320 10.48 -9.07 14.87
N ILE A 321 11.56 -8.34 14.56
CA ILE A 321 12.93 -8.71 14.93
C ILE A 321 13.07 -8.73 16.47
N ASP A 322 12.53 -7.73 17.16
CA ASP A 322 12.54 -7.65 18.63
C ASP A 322 11.71 -8.78 19.27
N GLY A 323 10.66 -9.27 18.59
CA GLY A 323 9.87 -10.45 18.98
C GLY A 323 10.63 -11.78 18.86
N GLY A 324 11.67 -11.82 18.03
CA GLY A 324 12.56 -12.97 17.85
C GLY A 324 13.08 -13.13 16.42
N GLY A 325 12.29 -12.70 15.43
CA GLY A 325 12.65 -12.75 14.01
C GLY A 325 13.08 -14.15 13.57
N HIS A 326 12.22 -15.15 13.81
CA HIS A 326 12.53 -16.56 13.56
C HIS A 326 12.45 -16.96 12.09
N ASP A 327 11.88 -16.10 11.25
CA ASP A 327 11.60 -16.36 9.84
C ASP A 327 11.90 -15.12 8.99
N ASP A 328 11.78 -15.26 7.68
CA ASP A 328 11.81 -14.12 6.78
C ASP A 328 10.64 -13.17 7.05
N LEU A 329 10.93 -11.87 7.03
CA LEU A 329 10.01 -10.81 7.42
C LEU A 329 9.83 -9.86 6.25
N THR A 330 8.61 -9.74 5.72
CA THR A 330 8.30 -8.79 4.66
C THR A 330 6.98 -8.08 4.93
N ALA A 331 6.97 -6.75 4.80
CA ALA A 331 5.81 -5.91 5.01
C ALA A 331 5.74 -4.78 3.96
N LEU A 332 4.56 -4.58 3.39
CA LEU A 332 4.22 -3.48 2.49
C LEU A 332 3.03 -2.73 3.09
N VAL A 333 3.13 -1.41 3.17
CA VAL A 333 2.04 -0.54 3.59
C VAL A 333 1.66 0.36 2.42
N VAL A 334 0.37 0.39 2.08
CA VAL A 334 -0.17 1.15 0.95
C VAL A 334 -1.34 2.02 1.43
N ASP A 335 -1.20 3.33 1.28
CA ASP A 335 -2.18 4.32 1.67
C ASP A 335 -2.95 4.85 0.46
N VAL A 336 -4.26 4.94 0.58
CA VAL A 336 -5.12 5.64 -0.38
C VAL A 336 -5.31 7.08 0.13
N LEU A 337 -4.52 8.01 -0.40
CA LEU A 337 -4.53 9.40 0.04
C LEU A 337 -5.79 10.15 -0.44
N ALA A 338 -6.20 9.90 -1.68
CA ALA A 338 -7.35 10.55 -2.28
C ALA A 338 -7.96 9.71 -3.40
N ILE A 339 -9.25 9.90 -3.64
CA ILE A 339 -9.97 9.34 -4.79
C ILE A 339 -10.57 10.50 -5.58
N ARG A 340 -10.33 10.51 -6.89
CA ARG A 340 -10.95 11.48 -7.80
C ARG A 340 -12.30 10.92 -8.24
N ASP A 341 -13.37 11.55 -7.78
CA ASP A 341 -14.71 11.27 -8.30
C ASP A 341 -14.83 11.76 -9.74
N HIS A 342 -15.05 10.86 -10.69
CA HIS A 342 -15.31 11.19 -12.09
C HIS A 342 -16.70 11.79 -12.33
N ARG A 343 -17.45 12.15 -11.28
CA ARG A 343 -18.83 12.64 -11.37
C ARG A 343 -18.98 14.14 -11.67
N SER A 344 -17.89 14.88 -11.88
CA SER A 344 -17.96 16.33 -12.12
C SER A 344 -17.94 16.77 -13.60
N ASP A 345 -17.81 15.85 -14.56
CA ASP A 345 -17.67 16.21 -15.99
C ASP A 345 -18.88 15.77 -16.85
N ALA A 346 -20.09 16.09 -16.38
CA ALA A 346 -21.32 16.01 -17.17
C ALA A 346 -22.17 17.27 -17.00
#